data_AF-H0I1A5-F1
#
_entry.id   AF-H0I1A5-F1
#
_cell.length_a   1.000
_cell.length_b   1.000
_cell.length_c   1.000
_cell.angle_alpha   90.00
_cell.angle_beta   90.00
_cell.angle_gamma   90.00
#
_symmetry.space_group_name_H-M   'P 1'
#
loop_
_entity.id
_entity.type
_entity.pdbx_description
1 polymer ?
#
loop_
_entity_poly.entity_id
_entity_poly.type
_entity_poly.pdbx_seq_one_letter_code
_entity_poly.pdbx_strand_id
1 'polypeptide(L)'
;MRRIDPAAFTKVSALGFEEQRVNAVLDLAEADSRRGHGYRVFAELTVWECANSLQVPISALFRNGAEWNVFAVLGERTRQVDVEMSIWMKWRPRWRWGQSRRTS
;
A
#
# COMPACT_ATOMS: atom_id res chain seq x y z
N MET A 1 -4.66 16.41 -3.97
CA MET A 1 -5.15 16.28 -2.58
C MET A 1 -5.67 17.64 -2.16
N ARG A 2 -6.93 17.79 -1.72
CA ARG A 2 -7.44 19.09 -1.25
C ARG A 2 -7.33 19.24 0.26
N ARG A 3 -7.83 18.27 1.04
CA ARG A 3 -7.78 18.32 2.51
C ARG A 3 -7.96 16.94 3.14
N ILE A 4 -7.23 16.67 4.21
CA ILE A 4 -7.51 15.59 5.17
C ILE A 4 -7.97 16.27 6.46
N ASP A 5 -9.08 15.84 7.04
CA ASP A 5 -9.51 16.36 8.33
C ASP A 5 -8.54 15.87 9.43
N PRO A 6 -8.12 16.72 10.38
CA PRO A 6 -7.06 16.37 11.33
C PRO A 6 -7.51 15.38 12.41
N ALA A 7 -8.81 15.28 12.67
CA ALA A 7 -9.38 14.41 13.70
C ALA A 7 -9.98 13.15 13.06
N ALA A 8 -9.58 11.99 13.59
CA ALA A 8 -10.27 10.74 13.32
C ALA A 8 -11.51 10.59 14.18
N PHE A 9 -12.46 9.76 13.74
CA PHE A 9 -13.63 9.39 14.52
C PHE A 9 -13.80 7.86 14.55
N THR A 10 -14.33 7.37 15.66
CA THR A 10 -14.66 5.95 15.82
C THR A 10 -15.97 5.63 15.09
N LYS A 11 -15.94 4.58 14.26
CA LYS A 11 -17.13 4.01 13.63
C LYS A 11 -17.19 2.52 13.92
N VAL A 12 -18.30 2.06 14.47
CA VAL A 12 -18.59 0.63 14.58
C VAL A 12 -19.08 0.12 13.23
N SER A 13 -18.42 -0.90 12.69
CA SER A 13 -18.78 -1.57 11.44
C SER A 13 -20.01 -2.47 11.62
N ALA A 14 -20.60 -2.93 10.52
CA ALA A 14 -21.70 -3.90 10.55
C ALA A 14 -21.33 -5.24 11.24
N LEU A 15 -20.04 -5.51 11.38
CA LEU A 15 -19.51 -6.70 12.05
C LEU A 15 -19.14 -6.46 13.53
N GLY A 16 -19.37 -5.25 14.06
CA GLY A 16 -19.09 -4.91 15.46
C GLY A 16 -17.66 -4.46 15.76
N PHE A 17 -16.79 -4.35 14.75
CA PHE A 17 -15.43 -3.81 14.95
C PHE A 17 -15.44 -2.29 15.00
N GLU A 18 -14.68 -1.73 15.95
CA GLU A 18 -14.38 -0.30 16.01
C GLU A 18 -13.30 0.07 14.98
N GLU A 19 -13.59 1.07 14.16
CA GLU A 19 -12.68 1.59 13.14
C GLU A 19 -12.38 3.07 13.40
N GLN A 20 -11.13 3.49 13.32
CA GLN A 20 -10.77 4.91 13.26
C GLN A 20 -10.79 5.38 11.81
N ARG A 21 -11.68 6.32 11.50
CA ARG A 21 -11.85 6.87 10.15
C ARG A 21 -11.50 8.34 10.12
N VAL A 22 -10.90 8.77 9.01
CA VAL A 22 -10.64 10.17 8.71
C VAL A 22 -11.28 10.53 7.38
N ASN A 23 -11.85 11.74 7.29
CA ASN A 23 -12.39 12.23 6.03
C ASN A 23 -11.27 12.85 5.18
N ALA A 24 -11.28 12.53 3.89
CA ALA A 24 -10.38 13.11 2.91
C ALA A 24 -11.20 13.66 1.73
N VAL A 25 -10.89 14.89 1.33
CA VAL A 25 -11.47 15.55 0.15
C VAL A 25 -10.42 15.57 -0.95
N LEU A 26 -10.73 14.90 -2.06
CA LEU A 26 -9.84 14.74 -3.21
C LEU A 26 -10.42 15.46 -4.43
N ASP A 27 -9.50 15.97 -5.25
CA ASP A 27 -9.83 16.64 -6.49
C ASP A 27 -9.47 15.70 -7.62
N LEU A 28 -10.45 15.39 -8.45
CA LEU A 28 -10.20 14.67 -9.68
C LEU A 28 -9.50 15.63 -10.64
N ALA A 29 -8.39 15.19 -11.23
CA ALA A 29 -7.66 15.97 -12.22
C ALA A 29 -8.53 16.29 -13.45
N GLU A 30 -9.42 15.37 -13.82
CA GLU A 30 -10.35 15.50 -14.93
C GLU A 30 -11.77 15.11 -14.51
N ALA A 31 -12.75 15.86 -15.01
CA ALA A 31 -14.16 15.55 -14.82
C ALA A 31 -14.63 14.56 -15.90
N ASP A 32 -15.12 13.39 -15.49
CA ASP A 32 -15.78 12.43 -16.37
C ASP A 32 -17.30 12.64 -16.29
N SER A 33 -17.90 13.15 -17.37
CA SER A 33 -19.33 13.46 -17.45
C SER A 33 -20.25 12.26 -17.23
N ARG A 34 -19.73 11.03 -17.30
CA ARG A 34 -20.48 9.80 -16.98
C ARG A 34 -20.61 9.55 -15.47
N ARG A 35 -19.86 10.26 -14.62
CA ARG A 35 -19.89 10.11 -13.16
C ARG A 35 -20.89 11.10 -12.57
N GLY A 36 -22.10 10.62 -12.31
CA GLY A 36 -23.16 11.39 -11.66
C GLY A 36 -23.01 11.46 -10.13
N HIS A 37 -24.00 12.08 -9.48
CA HIS A 37 -24.09 12.11 -8.02
C HIS A 37 -24.13 10.69 -7.43
N GLY A 38 -23.45 10.48 -6.30
CA GLY A 38 -23.45 9.19 -5.61
C GLY A 38 -22.56 8.12 -6.26
N TYR A 39 -21.77 8.49 -7.26
CA TYR A 39 -20.83 7.57 -7.90
C TYR A 39 -19.76 7.08 -6.90
N ARG A 40 -19.70 5.77 -6.67
CA ARG A 40 -18.71 5.16 -5.77
C ARG A 40 -17.38 4.97 -6.48
N VAL A 41 -16.30 5.36 -5.82
CA VAL A 41 -14.93 5.13 -6.29
C VAL A 41 -14.18 4.22 -5.32
N PHE A 42 -13.27 3.43 -5.87
CA PHE A 42 -12.21 2.78 -5.10
C PHE A 42 -10.93 3.57 -5.37
N ALA A 43 -10.36 4.13 -4.32
CA ALA A 43 -9.08 4.83 -4.38
C ALA A 43 -7.98 3.91 -3.83
N GLU A 44 -6.90 3.78 -4.57
CA GLU A 44 -5.66 3.17 -4.08
C GLU A 44 -4.72 4.30 -3.68
N LEU A 45 -4.21 4.25 -2.45
CA LEU A 45 -3.32 5.27 -1.90
C LEU A 45 -1.93 4.68 -1.70
N THR A 46 -0.96 5.21 -2.43
CA THR A 46 0.45 4.96 -2.17
C THR A 46 0.89 5.86 -1.01
N VAL A 47 1.12 5.26 0.16
CA VAL A 47 1.55 5.99 1.37
C VAL A 47 3.07 6.17 1.43
N TRP A 48 3.81 5.29 0.75
CA TRP A 48 5.25 5.36 0.64
C TRP A 48 5.72 4.81 -0.70
N GLU A 49 6.72 5.45 -1.28
CA GLU A 49 7.37 5.07 -2.52
C GLU A 49 8.87 5.37 -2.40
N CYS A 50 9.71 4.47 -2.90
CA CYS A 50 11.14 4.70 -3.04
C CYS A 50 11.59 4.15 -4.39
N ALA A 51 12.10 5.04 -5.25
CA ALA A 51 12.56 4.67 -6.58
C ALA A 51 13.81 3.77 -6.54
N ASN A 52 14.67 3.94 -5.54
CA ASN A 52 15.95 3.25 -5.42
C ASN A 52 16.01 2.43 -4.13
N SER A 53 15.22 1.36 -4.07
CA SER A 53 15.22 0.42 -2.94
C SER A 53 15.56 -0.99 -3.42
N LEU A 54 16.39 -1.71 -2.65
CA LEU A 54 16.69 -3.11 -2.90
C LEU A 54 15.50 -3.98 -2.49
N GLN A 55 14.92 -4.70 -3.44
CA GLN A 55 13.87 -5.67 -3.17
C GLN A 55 14.46 -7.06 -2.97
N VAL A 56 14.17 -7.66 -1.82
CA VAL A 56 14.55 -9.05 -1.49
C VAL A 56 13.33 -9.84 -1.05
N PRO A 57 13.30 -11.17 -1.27
CA PRO A 57 12.27 -12.03 -0.69
C PRO A 57 12.28 -11.92 0.84
N ILE A 58 11.09 -11.88 1.46
CA ILE A 58 10.97 -11.79 2.92
C ILE A 58 11.69 -12.93 3.65
N SER A 59 11.75 -14.12 3.03
CA SER A 59 12.44 -15.29 3.56
C SER A 59 13.97 -15.17 3.56
N ALA A 60 14.54 -14.19 2.85
CA ALA A 60 15.98 -13.93 2.84
C ALA A 60 16.40 -13.00 3.99
N LEU A 61 15.47 -12.26 4.59
CA LEU A 61 15.72 -11.37 5.71
C LEU A 61 15.74 -12.16 7.02
N PHE A 62 16.75 -11.91 7.85
CA PHE A 62 16.82 -12.43 9.21
C PHE A 62 17.38 -11.38 10.16
N ARG A 63 17.16 -11.59 11.46
CA ARG A 63 17.70 -10.73 12.51
C ARG A 63 19.05 -11.26 12.99
N ASN A 64 20.00 -10.37 13.18
CA ASN A 64 21.20 -10.61 13.97
C ASN A 64 21.27 -9.53 15.06
N GLY A 65 20.95 -9.89 16.30
CA GLY A 65 20.74 -8.91 17.36
C GLY A 65 19.62 -7.92 17.00
N ALA A 66 19.94 -6.62 17.02
CA ALA A 66 19.00 -5.55 16.69
C ALA A 66 18.94 -5.23 15.18
N GLU A 67 19.83 -5.81 14.37
CA GLU A 67 20.01 -5.44 12.97
C GLU A 67 19.33 -6.42 12.02
N TRP A 68 18.85 -5.90 10.89
CA TRP A 68 18.35 -6.71 9.79
C TRP A 68 19.50 -7.10 8.88
N ASN A 69 19.47 -8.35 8.40
CA ASN A 69 20.57 -8.96 7.67
C ASN A 69 20.06 -9.83 6.51
N VAL A 70 20.92 -10.01 5.52
CA VAL A 70 20.78 -10.97 4.43
C VAL A 70 22.10 -11.73 4.20
N PHE A 71 22.03 -12.89 3.53
CA PHE A 71 23.22 -13.52 2.98
C PHE A 71 23.34 -13.16 1.49
N ALA A 72 24.37 -12.38 1.15
CA ALA A 72 24.71 -12.06 -0.23
C ALA A 72 25.75 -13.06 -0.76
N VAL A 73 25.61 -13.47 -2.02
CA VAL A 73 26.63 -14.28 -2.70
C VAL A 73 27.68 -13.34 -3.29
N LEU A 74 28.92 -13.47 -2.84
CA LEU A 74 30.10 -12.79 -3.40
C LEU A 74 31.08 -13.84 -3.91
N GLY A 75 31.09 -14.04 -5.24
CA GLY A 75 31.84 -15.12 -5.87
C GLY A 75 31.29 -16.49 -5.46
N GLU A 76 32.14 -17.36 -4.93
CA GLU A 76 31.76 -18.71 -4.48
C GLU A 76 31.40 -18.77 -2.99
N ARG A 77 31.32 -17.63 -2.30
CA ARG A 77 31.05 -17.58 -0.86
C ARG A 77 29.83 -16.73 -0.56
N THR A 78 29.12 -17.08 0.50
CA THR A 78 28.10 -16.22 1.09
C THR A 78 28.74 -15.31 2.13
N ARG A 79 28.23 -14.08 2.23
CA ARG A 79 28.60 -13.12 3.27
C ARG A 79 27.34 -12.56 3.89
N GLN A 80 27.35 -12.44 5.21
CA GLN A 80 26.33 -11.70 5.92
C GLN A 80 26.49 -10.20 5.65
N VAL A 81 25.40 -9.55 5.28
CA VAL A 81 25.35 -8.12 4.97
C VAL A 81 24.19 -7.50 5.73
N ASP A 82 24.51 -6.45 6.50
CA ASP A 82 23.52 -5.63 7.19
C ASP A 82 22.69 -4.86 6.17
N VAL A 83 21.39 -4.81 6.40
CA VAL A 83 20.45 -4.06 5.56
C VAL A 83 19.56 -3.20 6.43
N GLU A 84 19.25 -2.01 5.94
CA GLU A 84 18.25 -1.17 6.57
C GLU A 84 16.89 -1.47 5.96
N MET A 85 15.92 -1.79 6.82
CA MET A 85 14.54 -1.92 6.38
C MET A 85 13.88 -0.56 6.28
N SER A 86 13.51 -0.18 5.06
CA SER A 86 12.49 0.84 4.86
C SER A 86 11.10 0.32 5.29
N ILE A 87 10.15 1.23 5.45
CA ILE A 87 8.83 0.97 6.02
C ILE A 87 8.20 -0.32 5.50
N TRP A 88 7.86 -1.24 6.41
CA TRP A 88 7.23 -2.50 6.06
C TRP A 88 5.72 -2.28 5.94
N MET A 89 5.23 -2.10 4.72
CA MET A 89 3.80 -2.16 4.46
C MET A 89 3.50 -3.35 3.56
N LYS A 90 2.68 -4.27 4.09
CA LYS A 90 2.28 -5.52 3.42
C LYS A 90 1.65 -5.21 2.07
N TRP A 91 2.41 -5.43 1.00
CA TRP A 91 1.96 -5.34 -0.38
C TRP A 91 0.82 -6.34 -0.60
N ARG A 92 -0.39 -5.85 -0.90
CA ARG A 92 -1.52 -6.67 -1.35
C ARG A 92 -1.57 -6.54 -2.89
N PRO A 93 -1.46 -7.62 -3.67
CA PRO A 93 -1.53 -7.52 -5.12
C PRO A 93 -2.88 -6.93 -5.54
N ARG A 94 -2.81 -5.93 -6.41
CA ARG A 94 -3.94 -5.26 -7.02
C ARG A 94 -4.71 -6.24 -7.91
N TRP A 95 -5.87 -6.68 -7.47
CA TRP A 95 -6.80 -7.45 -8.30
C TRP A 95 -7.36 -6.54 -9.41
N ARG A 96 -7.07 -6.89 -10.66
CA ARG A 96 -7.60 -6.23 -11.86
C ARG A 96 -8.87 -6.97 -12.28
N TRP A 97 -10.06 -6.39 -12.07
CA TRP A 97 -11.25 -6.85 -12.79
C TRP A 97 -11.24 -6.21 -14.18
N GLY A 98 -10.99 -7.04 -15.19
CA GLY A 98 -11.18 -6.75 -16.59
C GLY A 98 -12.68 -6.74 -16.94
N GLN A 99 -13.00 -5.87 -17.90
CA GLN A 99 -14.32 -5.61 -18.46
C GLN A 99 -15.07 -6.88 -18.90
N SER A 100 -16.37 -6.90 -18.67
CA SER A 100 -17.30 -7.64 -19.53
C SER A 100 -18.20 -6.62 -20.21
N ARG A 101 -17.89 -6.33 -21.48
CA ARG A 101 -18.92 -5.99 -22.45
C ARG A 101 -19.69 -7.28 -22.71
N ARG A 102 -21.01 -7.27 -22.53
CA ARG A 102 -21.89 -8.14 -23.29
C ARG A 102 -23.04 -7.31 -23.84
N THR A 103 -23.03 -7.19 -25.16
CA THR A 103 -24.12 -6.80 -26.03
C THR A 103 -25.39 -7.60 -25.73
N SER A 104 -26.53 -6.92 -25.69
CA SER A 104 -27.66 -7.14 -26.59
C SER A 104 -28.55 -5.90 -26.54
#